data_AF-A0A3M1C3N6-F1
#
_entry.id   AF-A0A3M1C3N6-F1
#
_cell.length_a   1.000
_cell.length_b   1.000
_cell.length_c   1.000
_cell.angle_alpha   90.00
_cell.angle_beta   90.00
_cell.angle_gamma   90.00
#
_symmetry.space_group_name_H-M   'P 1'
#
loop_
_entity.id
_entity.type
_entity.pdbx_description
1 polymer ?
#
loop_
_entity_poly.entity_id
_entity_poly.type
_entity_poly.pdbx_seq_one_letter_code
_entity_poly.pdbx_strand_id
1 'polypeptide(L)'
;MVGTLPPEVVMKLQEKLGREEALEFIKALDESLKELSLQRKIELKEELTKELVTKADLREEIAKLREEIARLEGQIAEVRAETSSIKSEIKRLESYIKIVIVLFLIAIALYSPVFFELVKMLVKI
;
A
#
# COMPACT_ATOMS: atom_id res chain seq x y z
N MET A 1 35.94 45.97 -13.09
CA MET A 1 35.46 44.60 -12.79
C MET A 1 36.66 43.84 -12.29
N VAL A 2 36.79 43.68 -10.97
CA VAL A 2 37.82 42.81 -10.39
C VAL A 2 37.21 41.41 -10.43
N GLY A 3 37.85 40.52 -11.19
CA GLY A 3 37.33 39.19 -11.52
C GLY A 3 37.12 38.29 -10.31
N THR A 4 36.62 37.08 -10.55
CA THR A 4 36.43 36.03 -9.54
C THR A 4 37.72 35.61 -8.81
N LEU A 5 38.87 36.08 -9.29
CA LEU A 5 40.19 35.76 -8.78
C LEU A 5 40.64 36.68 -7.63
N PRO A 6 41.31 36.13 -6.60
CA PRO A 6 41.93 36.92 -5.55
C PRO A 6 42.94 37.93 -6.11
N PRO A 7 43.09 39.12 -5.48
CA PRO A 7 44.01 40.17 -5.92
C PRO A 7 45.46 39.68 -6.06
N GLU A 8 45.93 38.77 -5.18
CA GLU A 8 47.29 38.22 -5.25
C GLU A 8 47.53 37.42 -6.53
N VAL A 9 46.50 36.73 -7.04
CA VAL A 9 46.58 35.94 -8.28
C VAL A 9 46.63 36.87 -9.49
N VAL A 10 45.83 37.94 -9.47
CA VAL A 10 45.81 38.95 -10.53
C VAL A 10 47.17 39.66 -10.66
N MET A 11 47.79 40.05 -9.53
CA MET A 11 49.13 40.65 -9.55
C MET A 11 50.19 39.70 -10.11
N LYS A 12 50.20 38.43 -9.69
CA LYS A 12 51.14 37.42 -10.22
C LYS A 12 50.96 37.17 -11.71
N LEU A 13 49.72 37.19 -12.21
CA LEU A 13 49.44 37.05 -13.64
C LEU A 13 49.96 38.26 -14.42
N GLN A 14 49.73 39.48 -13.93
CA GLN A 14 50.23 40.70 -14.56
C GLN A 14 51.75 40.78 -14.59
N GLU A 15 52.44 40.36 -13.52
CA GLU A 15 53.91 40.30 -13.47
C GLU A 15 54.51 39.31 -14.49
N LYS A 16 53.85 38.17 -14.73
CA LYS A 16 54.37 37.13 -15.62
C LYS A 16 53.98 37.26 -17.08
N LEU A 17 52.77 37.73 -17.36
CA LEU A 17 52.19 37.71 -18.71
C LEU A 17 52.18 39.10 -19.36
N GLY A 18 52.26 40.18 -18.58
CA GLY A 18 51.92 41.51 -19.05
C GLY A 18 50.47 41.89 -18.71
N ARG A 19 50.18 43.19 -18.68
CA ARG A 19 48.86 43.70 -18.24
C ARG A 19 47.73 43.33 -19.18
N GLU A 20 47.96 43.34 -20.49
CA GLU A 20 46.94 43.04 -21.50
C GLU A 20 46.62 41.55 -21.53
N GLU A 21 47.64 40.70 -21.63
CA GLU A 21 47.49 39.24 -21.67
C GLU A 21 46.86 38.69 -20.38
N ALA A 22 47.24 39.25 -19.22
CA ALA A 22 46.61 38.89 -17.95
C ALA A 22 45.12 39.27 -17.92
N LEU A 23 44.74 40.41 -18.49
CA LEU A 23 43.34 40.85 -18.54
C LEU A 23 42.50 39.96 -19.46
N GLU A 24 43.06 39.57 -20.60
CA GLU A 24 42.42 38.70 -21.57
C GLU A 24 42.21 37.29 -21.01
N PHE A 25 43.23 36.74 -20.33
CA PHE A 25 43.13 35.47 -19.61
C PHE A 25 42.06 35.51 -18.51
N ILE A 26 42.02 36.57 -17.69
CA ILE A 26 41.02 36.72 -16.62
C ILE A 26 39.61 36.78 -17.21
N LYS A 27 39.41 37.49 -18.32
CA LYS A 27 38.11 37.55 -19.01
C LYS A 27 37.68 36.17 -19.52
N ALA A 28 38.57 35.46 -20.21
CA ALA A 28 38.28 34.11 -20.72
C ALA A 28 37.97 33.13 -19.58
N LEU A 29 38.67 33.24 -18.44
CA LEU A 29 38.40 32.45 -17.24
C LEU A 29 37.03 32.80 -16.63
N ASP A 30 36.71 34.09 -16.46
CA ASP A 30 35.43 34.54 -15.94
C ASP A 30 34.26 34.09 -16.83
N GLU A 31 34.42 34.11 -18.15
CA GLU A 31 33.45 33.58 -19.11
C GLU A 31 33.26 32.07 -18.95
N SER A 32 34.37 31.31 -18.90
CA SER A 32 34.35 29.86 -18.67
C SER A 32 33.68 29.48 -17.35
N LEU A 33 33.95 30.23 -16.28
CA LEU A 33 33.33 30.02 -14.96
C LEU A 33 31.83 30.33 -14.97
N LYS A 34 31.41 31.38 -15.69
CA LYS A 34 29.98 31.70 -15.87
C LYS A 34 29.27 30.58 -16.63
N GLU A 35 29.86 30.09 -17.73
CA GLU A 35 29.30 28.98 -18.50
C GLU A 35 29.17 27.71 -17.66
N LEU A 36 30.21 27.33 -16.92
CA LEU A 36 30.17 26.19 -15.99
C LEU A 36 29.09 26.36 -14.92
N SER A 37 28.97 27.56 -14.33
CA SER A 37 27.95 27.82 -13.31
C SER A 37 26.53 27.72 -13.87
N LEU A 38 26.32 28.16 -15.11
CA LEU A 38 25.05 28.10 -15.79
C LEU A 38 24.69 26.66 -16.15
N GLN A 39 25.63 25.91 -16.73
CA GLN A 39 25.46 24.49 -17.02
C GLN A 39 25.11 23.72 -15.75
N ARG A 40 25.86 23.92 -14.66
CA ARG A 40 25.60 23.23 -13.39
C ARG A 40 24.21 23.55 -12.84
N LYS A 41 23.76 24.79 -12.96
CA LYS A 41 22.41 25.21 -12.54
C LYS A 41 21.32 24.56 -13.39
N ILE A 42 21.55 24.37 -14.68
CA ILE A 42 20.63 23.67 -15.59
C ILE A 42 20.56 22.19 -15.22
N GLU A 43 21.71 21.51 -15.09
CA GLU A 43 21.79 20.10 -14.69
C GLU A 43 21.03 19.84 -13.39
N LEU A 44 21.31 20.63 -12.35
CA LEU A 44 20.65 20.49 -11.05
C LEU A 44 19.14 20.73 -11.13
N LYS A 45 18.70 21.68 -11.97
CA LYS A 45 17.28 21.94 -12.17
C LYS A 45 16.59 20.77 -12.88
N GLU A 46 17.24 20.17 -13.87
CA GLU A 46 16.73 19.01 -14.59
C GLU A 46 16.64 17.78 -13.69
N GLU A 47 17.69 17.50 -12.92
CA GLU A 47 17.73 16.39 -11.95
C GLU A 47 16.64 16.55 -10.89
N LEU A 48 16.53 17.74 -10.30
CA LEU A 48 15.48 18.04 -9.32
C LEU A 48 14.07 17.90 -9.92
N THR A 49 13.88 18.31 -11.17
CA THR A 49 12.59 18.16 -11.86
C THR A 49 12.25 16.68 -12.05
N LYS A 50 13.22 15.86 -12.47
CA LYS A 50 13.04 14.40 -12.62
C LYS A 50 12.68 13.76 -11.27
N GLU A 51 13.44 14.06 -10.22
CA GLU A 51 13.15 13.53 -8.88
C GLU A 51 11.76 13.93 -8.37
N LEU A 52 11.33 15.18 -8.61
CA LEU A 52 10.01 15.65 -8.23
C LEU A 52 8.89 14.90 -8.96
N VAL A 53 9.06 14.65 -10.26
CA VAL A 53 8.12 13.84 -11.06
C VAL A 53 8.06 12.43 -10.51
N THR A 54 9.20 11.75 -10.34
CA THR A 54 9.24 10.38 -9.79
C THR A 54 8.61 10.31 -8.40
N LYS A 55 8.82 11.32 -7.55
CA LYS A 55 8.18 11.38 -6.23
C LYS A 55 6.67 11.57 -6.31
N ALA A 56 6.17 12.32 -7.30
CA ALA A 56 4.75 12.46 -7.54
C ALA A 56 4.13 11.13 -7.99
N ASP A 57 4.78 10.43 -8.93
CA ASP A 57 4.34 9.13 -9.43
C ASP A 57 4.27 8.09 -8.30
N LEU A 58 5.32 8.01 -7.47
CA LEU A 58 5.35 7.13 -6.30
C LEU A 58 4.22 7.44 -5.29
N ARG A 59 3.86 8.71 -5.12
CA ARG A 59 2.74 9.10 -4.24
C ARG A 59 1.40 8.63 -4.82
N GLU A 60 1.23 8.69 -6.13
CA GLU A 60 0.04 8.19 -6.82
C GLU A 60 -0.07 6.66 -6.69
N GLU A 61 1.03 5.93 -6.89
CA GLU A 61 1.07 4.47 -6.70
C GLU A 61 0.73 4.07 -5.27
N ILE A 62 1.28 4.78 -4.27
CA ILE A 62 0.93 4.55 -2.85
C ILE A 62 -0.56 4.79 -2.60
N ALA A 63 -1.16 5.81 -3.21
CA ALA A 63 -2.58 6.08 -3.07
C ALA A 63 -3.44 4.95 -3.66
N LYS A 64 -3.09 4.46 -4.85
CA LYS A 64 -3.76 3.32 -5.50
C LYS A 64 -3.67 2.05 -4.65
N LEU A 65 -2.48 1.75 -4.10
CA LEU A 65 -2.28 0.59 -3.23
C LEU A 65 -3.13 0.69 -1.95
N ARG A 66 -3.27 1.88 -1.36
CA ARG A 66 -4.13 2.08 -0.18
C ARG A 66 -5.60 1.83 -0.49
N GLU A 67 -6.08 2.27 -1.66
CA GLU A 67 -7.44 2.01 -2.11
C GLU A 67 -7.69 0.50 -2.32
N GLU A 68 -6.73 -0.18 -2.96
CA GLU A 68 -6.82 -1.63 -3.16
C GLU A 68 -6.82 -2.41 -1.83
N ILE A 69 -5.99 -2.02 -0.87
CA ILE A 69 -6.00 -2.59 0.49
C ILE A 69 -7.37 -2.39 1.15
N ALA A 70 -7.93 -1.18 1.10
CA ALA A 70 -9.25 -0.91 1.70
C ALA A 70 -10.36 -1.75 1.05
N ARG A 71 -10.30 -1.97 -0.27
CA ARG A 71 -11.24 -2.86 -0.98
C ARG A 71 -11.10 -4.30 -0.51
N LEU A 72 -9.87 -4.80 -0.39
CA LEU A 72 -9.60 -6.17 0.08
C LEU A 72 -10.07 -6.37 1.53
N GLU A 73 -9.86 -5.40 2.40
CA GLU A 73 -10.39 -5.43 3.78
C GLU A 73 -11.92 -5.53 3.80
N GLY A 74 -12.61 -4.80 2.92
CA GLY A 74 -14.05 -4.90 2.73
C GLY A 74 -14.50 -6.30 2.31
N GLN A 75 -13.85 -6.88 1.30
CA GLN A 75 -14.13 -8.25 0.84
C GLN A 75 -13.89 -9.30 1.93
N ILE A 76 -12.82 -9.15 2.72
CA ILE A 76 -12.54 -10.04 3.85
C ILE A 76 -13.65 -9.95 4.92
N ALA A 77 -14.16 -8.75 5.19
CA ALA A 77 -15.26 -8.56 6.14
C ALA A 77 -16.55 -9.24 5.68
N GLU A 78 -16.88 -9.13 4.39
CA GLU A 78 -18.04 -9.79 3.78
C GLU A 78 -17.94 -11.33 3.88
N VAL A 79 -16.80 -11.90 3.46
CA VAL A 79 -16.55 -13.36 3.56
C VAL A 79 -16.65 -13.85 5.00
N ARG A 80 -16.17 -13.07 5.99
CA ARG A 80 -16.31 -13.41 7.41
C ARG A 80 -17.77 -13.42 7.86
N ALA A 81 -18.57 -12.46 7.40
CA ALA A 81 -19.99 -12.38 7.71
C ALA A 81 -20.74 -13.59 7.13
N GLU A 82 -20.50 -13.93 5.86
CA GLU A 82 -21.07 -15.11 5.20
C GLU A 82 -20.68 -16.40 5.93
N THR A 83 -19.40 -16.56 6.27
CA THR A 83 -18.91 -17.73 7.03
C THR A 83 -19.62 -17.87 8.36
N SER A 84 -19.85 -16.76 9.08
CA SER A 84 -20.60 -16.76 10.34
C SER A 84 -22.06 -17.16 10.13
N SER A 85 -22.71 -16.66 9.07
CA SER A 85 -24.08 -17.02 8.73
C SER A 85 -24.20 -18.52 8.45
N ILE A 86 -23.34 -19.07 7.58
CA ILE A 86 -23.31 -20.50 7.24
C ILE A 86 -23.11 -21.34 8.51
N LYS A 87 -22.18 -20.95 9.39
CA LYS A 87 -21.96 -21.67 10.66
C LYS A 87 -23.20 -21.66 11.55
N SER A 88 -23.99 -20.58 11.54
CA SER A 88 -25.25 -20.51 12.28
C SER A 88 -26.32 -21.43 11.68
N GLU A 89 -26.39 -21.52 10.35
CA GLU A 89 -27.31 -22.40 9.64
C GLU A 89 -26.99 -23.87 9.90
N ILE A 90 -25.71 -24.25 9.84
CA ILE A 90 -25.26 -25.61 10.18
C ILE A 90 -25.72 -26.00 11.59
N LYS A 91 -25.52 -25.15 12.59
CA LYS A 91 -25.98 -25.42 13.97
C LYS A 91 -27.51 -25.60 14.07
N ARG A 92 -28.27 -24.81 13.30
CA ARG A 92 -29.74 -24.95 13.23
C ARG A 92 -30.12 -26.30 12.62
N LEU A 93 -29.50 -26.67 11.50
CA LEU A 93 -29.73 -27.95 10.83
C LEU A 93 -29.37 -29.13 11.73
N GLU A 94 -28.23 -29.08 12.44
CA GLU A 94 -27.85 -30.10 13.42
C GLU A 94 -28.92 -30.28 14.51
N SER A 95 -29.51 -29.18 14.97
CA SER A 95 -30.60 -29.20 15.97
C SER A 95 -31.88 -29.81 15.40
N TYR A 96 -32.25 -29.45 14.17
CA TYR A 96 -33.41 -30.01 13.49
C TYR A 96 -33.25 -31.52 13.25
N ILE A 97 -32.08 -31.96 12.81
CA ILE A 97 -31.79 -33.40 12.61
C ILE A 97 -31.94 -34.15 13.94
N LYS A 98 -31.40 -33.63 15.04
CA LYS A 98 -31.56 -34.25 16.37
C LYS A 98 -33.03 -34.38 16.77
N ILE A 99 -33.84 -33.33 16.55
CA ILE A 99 -35.27 -33.37 16.85
C ILE A 99 -35.99 -34.40 15.97
N VAL A 100 -35.71 -34.43 14.67
CA VAL A 100 -36.31 -35.40 13.74
C VAL A 100 -35.96 -36.84 14.13
N ILE A 101 -34.72 -37.11 14.52
CA ILE A 101 -34.31 -38.43 15.01
C ILE A 101 -35.11 -38.82 16.26
N VAL A 102 -35.25 -37.91 17.22
CA VAL A 102 -36.02 -38.16 18.46
C VAL A 102 -37.49 -38.46 18.13
N LEU A 103 -38.10 -37.67 17.25
CA LEU A 103 -39.49 -37.89 16.82
C LEU A 103 -39.64 -39.24 16.11
N PHE A 104 -38.67 -39.63 15.28
CA PHE A 104 -38.67 -40.91 14.59
C PHE A 104 -38.57 -42.09 15.57
N LEU A 105 -37.71 -41.99 16.59
CA LEU A 105 -37.62 -42.98 17.66
C LEU A 105 -38.92 -43.10 18.46
N ILE A 106 -39.56 -41.98 18.78
CA ILE A 106 -40.88 -41.97 19.44
C ILE A 106 -41.91 -42.65 18.55
N ALA A 107 -41.95 -42.32 17.25
CA ALA A 107 -42.87 -42.96 16.32
C ALA A 107 -42.68 -44.48 16.31
N ILE A 108 -41.45 -44.98 16.17
CA ILE A 108 -41.15 -46.42 16.24
C ILE A 108 -41.63 -47.03 17.56
N ALA A 109 -41.36 -46.37 18.69
CA ALA A 109 -41.78 -46.84 20.01
C ALA A 109 -43.31 -46.95 20.11
N LEU A 110 -44.06 -45.96 19.63
CA LEU A 110 -45.53 -45.95 19.62
C LEU A 110 -46.13 -47.06 18.75
N TYR A 111 -45.46 -47.44 17.65
CA TYR A 111 -45.87 -48.56 16.79
C TYR A 111 -45.42 -49.94 17.31
N SER A 112 -44.67 -50.01 18.41
CA SER A 112 -44.23 -51.28 18.97
C SER A 112 -45.39 -52.03 19.66
N PRO A 113 -45.51 -53.37 19.50
CA PRO A 113 -46.51 -54.16 20.21
C PRO A 113 -46.39 -54.02 21.73
N VAL A 114 -45.15 -53.90 22.22
CA VAL A 114 -44.84 -53.71 23.65
C VAL A 114 -45.47 -52.43 24.18
N PHE A 115 -45.34 -51.31 23.46
CA PHE A 115 -45.98 -50.05 23.88
C PHE A 115 -47.51 -50.16 23.91
N PHE A 116 -48.11 -50.82 22.92
CA PHE A 116 -49.55 -51.04 22.88
C PHE A 116 -50.07 -51.90 24.05
N GLU A 117 -49.33 -52.95 24.42
CA GLU A 117 -49.62 -53.77 25.61
C GLU A 117 -49.51 -52.97 26.92
N LEU A 118 -48.48 -52.11 27.04
CA LEU A 118 -48.33 -51.22 28.19
C LEU A 118 -49.51 -50.26 28.32
N VAL A 119 -49.99 -49.69 27.21
CA VAL A 119 -51.17 -48.81 27.19
C VAL A 119 -52.42 -49.57 27.63
N LYS A 120 -52.64 -50.79 27.12
CA LYS A 120 -53.76 -51.66 27.55
C LYS A 120 -53.78 -51.90 29.05
N MET A 121 -52.63 -52.32 29.61
CA MET A 121 -52.50 -52.54 31.06
C MET A 121 -52.84 -51.28 31.88
N LEU A 122 -52.44 -50.10 31.39
CA LEU A 122 -52.61 -48.83 32.10
C LEU A 122 -54.05 -48.31 32.04
N VAL A 123 -54.74 -48.51 30.91
CA VAL A 123 -56.13 -48.07 30.70
C VAL A 123 -57.16 -49.12 31.17
N LYS A 124 -56.71 -50.31 31.62
CA LYS A 124 -57.57 -51.44 32.01
C LYS A 124 -58.55 -51.85 30.89
N ILE A 125 -58.10 -51.76 29.64
CA ILE A 125 -58.77 -52.31 28.44
C ILE A 125 -57.93 -53.49 27.97
#